data_AF-A0A2N6NLS4-F1
#
_entry.id   AF-A0A2N6NLS4-F1
#
_cell.length_a   1.000
_cell.length_b   1.000
_cell.length_c   1.000
_cell.angle_alpha   90.00
_cell.angle_beta   90.00
_cell.angle_gamma   90.00
#
_symmetry.space_group_name_H-M   'P 1'
#
loop_
_entity.id
_entity.type
_entity.pdbx_description
1 polymer ?
#
loop_
_entity_poly.entity_id
_entity_poly.type
_entity_poly.pdbx_seq_one_letter_code
_entity_poly.pdbx_strand_id
1 'polypeptide(L)'
;MDAGSQSLNMRFWSRRETILRPGLWSSEDLQLFGCQFSAIHAFDPQSCEAAGADDSSDHAVVVEREALVLQKYDSPMMKRLAMQGMLADGKLYRHCRDEKLTAVYGAREPPLCIGKRVIGRASFSFFLPVEKHHLARGGLLPMTGCIDYRMISGAREKAVICGPRPRQRRCSYSERLKRITPRVWTEDPYILFILLSMAQHQYHSKRGRRCTAFRDIYLFDADIPAALLDELEDPRIVPQRPTRLVIHGTRISIEPRKDLWARLVAALSSRGGDNAADGVGRRDGEEPRDVERRQDVERQGDGADEEGWERQET
;
A
#
# COMPACT_ATOMS: atom_id res chain seq x y z
N MET A 1 -8.25 -45.46 21.88
CA MET A 1 -7.07 -44.69 22.33
C MET A 1 -6.96 -43.49 21.40
N ASP A 2 -7.68 -42.42 21.72
CA ASP A 2 -7.60 -41.17 20.97
C ASP A 2 -6.39 -40.38 21.46
N ALA A 3 -5.36 -40.36 20.63
CA ALA A 3 -4.27 -39.42 20.77
C ALA A 3 -4.83 -38.02 20.47
N GLY A 4 -5.36 -37.39 21.52
CA GLY A 4 -5.81 -36.01 21.51
C GLY A 4 -4.77 -35.15 20.82
N SER A 5 -5.21 -34.48 19.75
CA SER A 5 -4.44 -33.51 18.98
C SER A 5 -4.00 -32.39 19.91
N GLN A 6 -2.86 -32.60 20.57
CA GLN A 6 -2.07 -31.56 21.20
C GLN A 6 -1.51 -30.71 20.07
N SER A 7 -2.36 -29.87 19.47
CA SER A 7 -1.93 -28.61 18.86
C SER A 7 -1.53 -27.68 20.01
N LEU A 8 -0.47 -28.08 20.71
CA LEU A 8 0.40 -27.26 21.55
C LEU A 8 1.26 -26.41 20.61
N ASN A 9 0.63 -25.76 19.62
CA ASN A 9 1.28 -24.73 18.82
C ASN A 9 1.49 -23.55 19.75
N MET A 10 2.72 -23.49 20.27
CA MET A 10 3.39 -22.36 20.89
C MET A 10 2.69 -21.00 20.67
N ARG A 11 1.68 -20.71 21.50
CA ARG A 11 1.08 -19.37 21.67
C ARG A 11 2.07 -18.50 22.44
N PHE A 12 3.19 -18.15 21.81
CA PHE A 12 4.24 -17.37 22.47
C PHE A 12 4.10 -15.85 22.31
N TRP A 13 2.99 -15.38 21.73
CA TRP A 13 2.63 -13.98 21.70
C TRP A 13 1.18 -13.85 22.10
N SER A 14 0.87 -12.87 22.95
CA SER A 14 -0.52 -12.45 23.05
C SER A 14 -0.99 -12.08 21.64
N ARG A 15 -2.22 -12.43 21.23
CA ARG A 15 -2.76 -12.09 19.89
C ARG A 15 -2.47 -10.63 19.49
N ARG A 16 -2.42 -9.74 20.48
CA ARG A 16 -2.05 -8.33 20.41
C ARG A 16 -0.63 -8.07 19.87
N GLU A 17 0.37 -8.80 20.33
CA GLU A 17 1.76 -8.61 19.91
C GLU A 17 2.02 -9.16 18.52
N THR A 18 1.25 -10.16 18.09
CA THR A 18 1.35 -10.71 16.74
C THR A 18 0.95 -9.69 15.69
N ILE A 19 -0.17 -8.98 15.88
CA ILE A 19 -0.64 -7.94 14.94
C ILE A 19 0.46 -6.89 14.69
N LEU A 20 1.20 -6.50 15.73
CA LEU A 20 2.27 -5.51 15.64
C LEU A 20 3.58 -6.04 15.01
N ARG A 21 3.62 -7.31 14.58
CA ARG A 21 4.81 -7.95 14.00
C ARG A 21 4.49 -8.72 12.72
N PRO A 22 4.08 -8.03 11.65
CA PRO A 22 3.71 -8.63 10.37
C PRO A 22 4.84 -9.43 9.71
N GLY A 23 6.11 -9.08 9.96
CA GLY A 23 7.24 -9.88 9.52
C GLY A 23 7.30 -11.28 10.14
N LEU A 24 6.51 -11.56 11.18
CA LEU A 24 6.37 -12.86 11.82
C LEU A 24 5.02 -13.54 11.51
N TRP A 25 4.14 -12.92 10.73
CA TRP A 25 2.85 -13.51 10.39
C TRP A 25 3.02 -14.77 9.54
N SER A 26 2.28 -15.80 9.90
CA SER A 26 2.13 -17.08 9.23
C SER A 26 0.76 -17.18 8.57
N SER A 27 0.50 -18.24 7.80
CA SER A 27 -0.82 -18.48 7.21
C SER A 27 -1.91 -18.66 8.28
N GLU A 28 -1.56 -19.12 9.48
CA GLU A 28 -2.51 -19.20 10.61
C GLU A 28 -2.97 -17.80 11.06
N ASP A 29 -2.10 -16.79 10.95
CA ASP A 29 -2.43 -15.41 11.35
C ASP A 29 -3.42 -14.74 10.40
N LEU A 30 -3.53 -15.21 9.15
CA LEU A 30 -4.59 -14.78 8.22
C LEU A 30 -5.99 -15.10 8.74
N GLN A 31 -6.13 -16.16 9.54
CA GLN A 31 -7.41 -16.55 10.13
C GLN A 31 -7.92 -15.49 11.12
N LEU A 32 -7.02 -14.73 11.75
CA LEU A 32 -7.40 -13.61 12.63
C LEU A 32 -8.19 -12.53 11.88
N PHE A 33 -7.90 -12.37 10.60
CA PHE A 33 -8.54 -11.39 9.72
C PHE A 33 -9.62 -12.01 8.84
N GLY A 34 -9.99 -13.29 9.05
CA GLY A 34 -10.88 -14.00 8.13
C GLY A 34 -10.39 -13.97 6.68
N CYS A 35 -9.08 -13.86 6.48
CA CYS A 35 -8.47 -13.55 5.19
C CYS A 35 -8.25 -14.80 4.35
N GLN A 36 -8.60 -14.73 3.07
CA GLN A 36 -8.40 -15.79 2.09
C GLN A 36 -7.79 -15.19 0.82
N PHE A 37 -6.84 -15.90 0.21
CA PHE A 37 -6.32 -15.55 -1.12
C PHE A 37 -7.14 -16.26 -2.18
N SER A 38 -7.63 -15.53 -3.19
CA SER A 38 -8.22 -16.14 -4.37
C SER A 38 -7.14 -16.79 -5.23
N ALA A 39 -7.57 -17.69 -6.12
CA ALA A 39 -6.70 -18.12 -7.20
C ALA A 39 -6.19 -16.90 -8.00
N ILE A 40 -4.96 -16.99 -8.48
CA ILE A 40 -4.39 -15.95 -9.33
C ILE A 40 -4.90 -16.17 -10.73
N HIS A 41 -5.63 -15.19 -11.25
CA HIS A 41 -6.12 -15.23 -12.61
C HIS A 41 -5.13 -14.52 -13.54
N ALA A 42 -4.91 -15.06 -14.73
CA ALA A 42 -4.25 -14.29 -15.77
C ALA A 42 -5.16 -13.14 -16.19
N PHE A 43 -4.61 -11.94 -16.32
CA PHE A 43 -5.37 -10.80 -16.82
C PHE A 43 -5.67 -11.03 -18.31
N ASP A 44 -6.96 -11.04 -18.66
CA ASP A 44 -7.40 -11.19 -20.04
C ASP A 44 -7.34 -9.84 -20.78
N PRO A 45 -6.45 -9.68 -21.78
CA PRO A 45 -6.35 -8.45 -22.56
C PRO A 45 -7.63 -8.11 -23.34
N GLN A 46 -8.49 -9.08 -23.64
CA GLN A 46 -9.71 -8.84 -24.43
C GLN A 46 -10.73 -7.96 -23.70
N SER A 47 -10.61 -7.84 -22.37
CA SER A 47 -11.39 -6.91 -21.56
C SER A 47 -10.98 -5.43 -21.73
N CYS A 48 -9.88 -5.17 -22.44
CA CYS A 48 -9.37 -3.83 -22.70
C CYS A 48 -10.05 -3.22 -23.94
N GLU A 49 -11.36 -2.95 -23.89
CA GLU A 49 -11.92 -2.00 -24.86
C GLU A 49 -11.13 -0.69 -24.69
N ALA A 50 -10.47 -0.26 -25.78
CA ALA A 50 -9.37 0.70 -25.80
C ALA A 50 -9.57 1.85 -24.81
N ALA A 51 -9.02 1.71 -23.61
CA ALA A 51 -9.12 2.71 -22.56
C ALA A 51 -8.23 3.90 -22.93
N GLY A 52 -8.71 4.72 -23.88
CA GLY A 52 -8.13 5.94 -24.43
C GLY A 52 -6.67 6.14 -24.03
N ALA A 53 -5.78 5.35 -24.64
CA ALA A 53 -4.36 5.63 -24.58
C ALA A 53 -4.23 7.01 -25.22
N ASP A 54 -3.85 7.99 -24.40
CA ASP A 54 -3.44 9.28 -24.91
C ASP A 54 -2.15 8.99 -25.68
N ASP A 55 -2.25 8.86 -27.01
CA ASP A 55 -1.18 8.45 -27.94
C ASP A 55 -0.12 9.55 -28.08
N SER A 56 0.24 10.22 -26.98
CA SER A 56 1.44 11.04 -26.94
C SER A 56 2.62 10.13 -27.24
N SER A 57 3.25 10.35 -28.40
CA SER A 57 4.40 9.59 -28.88
C SER A 57 5.48 9.44 -27.81
N ASP A 58 5.67 10.47 -26.99
CA ASP A 58 6.70 10.51 -25.95
C ASP A 58 6.41 9.51 -24.83
N HIS A 59 5.15 9.36 -24.42
CA HIS A 59 4.78 8.42 -23.37
C HIS A 59 4.94 6.97 -23.83
N ALA A 60 4.58 6.67 -25.08
CA ALA A 60 4.76 5.33 -25.64
C ALA A 60 6.24 4.90 -25.64
N VAL A 61 7.16 5.82 -25.98
CA VAL A 61 8.61 5.55 -25.96
C VAL A 61 9.10 5.27 -24.53
N VAL A 62 8.65 6.03 -23.54
CA VAL A 62 9.01 5.80 -22.13
C VAL A 62 8.48 4.44 -21.66
N VAL A 63 7.20 4.15 -21.91
CA VAL A 63 6.57 2.88 -21.55
C VAL A 63 7.32 1.69 -22.17
N GLU A 64 7.66 1.77 -23.45
CA GLU A 64 8.38 0.68 -24.13
C GLU A 64 9.78 0.49 -23.55
N ARG A 65 10.50 1.59 -23.29
CA ARG A 65 11.82 1.56 -22.63
C ARG A 65 11.74 0.91 -21.25
N GLU A 66 10.78 1.30 -20.42
CA GLU A 66 10.64 0.73 -19.07
C GLU A 66 10.13 -0.71 -19.11
N ALA A 67 9.27 -1.08 -20.06
CA ALA A 67 8.86 -2.46 -20.30
C ALA A 67 10.06 -3.36 -20.67
N LEU A 68 10.99 -2.85 -21.49
CA LEU A 68 12.26 -3.52 -21.78
C LEU A 68 13.10 -3.70 -20.51
N VAL A 69 13.15 -2.68 -19.63
CA VAL A 69 13.87 -2.80 -18.35
C VAL A 69 13.27 -3.89 -17.47
N LEU A 70 11.94 -3.95 -17.36
CA LEU A 70 11.24 -4.99 -16.60
C LEU A 70 11.51 -6.41 -17.11
N GLN A 71 11.64 -6.56 -18.43
CA GLN A 71 11.94 -7.83 -19.07
C GLN A 71 13.41 -8.23 -18.92
N LYS A 72 14.33 -7.28 -19.12
CA LYS A 72 15.77 -7.55 -19.26
C LYS A 72 16.49 -7.72 -17.92
N TYR A 73 16.03 -7.03 -16.86
CA TYR A 73 16.78 -6.97 -15.61
C TYR A 73 16.08 -7.74 -14.48
N ASP A 74 16.83 -8.64 -13.83
CA ASP A 74 16.41 -9.34 -12.61
C ASP A 74 16.64 -8.54 -11.32
N SER A 75 17.16 -7.31 -11.45
CA SER A 75 17.42 -6.43 -10.32
C SER A 75 16.11 -5.85 -9.77
N PRO A 76 15.77 -6.12 -8.49
CA PRO A 76 14.60 -5.54 -7.81
C PRO A 76 14.52 -4.03 -7.93
N MET A 77 15.67 -3.38 -7.78
CA MET A 77 15.78 -1.93 -7.84
C MET A 77 15.44 -1.42 -9.24
N MET A 78 15.95 -2.07 -10.29
CA MET A 78 15.68 -1.67 -11.68
C MET A 78 14.21 -1.89 -12.03
N LYS A 79 13.63 -3.04 -11.65
CA LYS A 79 12.20 -3.29 -11.85
C LYS A 79 11.32 -2.26 -11.14
N ARG A 80 11.68 -1.90 -9.90
CA ARG A 80 10.98 -0.85 -9.14
C ARG A 80 11.06 0.51 -9.83
N LEU A 81 12.25 0.91 -10.29
CA LEU A 81 12.43 2.18 -11.00
C LEU A 81 11.65 2.21 -12.33
N ALA A 82 11.62 1.09 -13.06
CA ALA A 82 10.85 0.97 -14.29
C ALA A 82 9.34 1.07 -14.04
N MET A 83 8.81 0.37 -13.03
CA MET A 83 7.42 0.52 -12.60
C MET A 83 7.10 1.95 -12.17
N GLN A 84 8.00 2.61 -11.44
CA GLN A 84 7.85 4.01 -11.08
C GLN A 84 7.78 4.91 -12.32
N GLY A 85 8.67 4.70 -13.29
CA GLY A 85 8.67 5.43 -14.56
C GLY A 85 7.35 5.27 -15.30
N MET A 86 6.90 4.03 -15.51
CA MET A 86 5.63 3.75 -16.20
C MET A 86 4.43 4.41 -15.50
N LEU A 87 4.31 4.24 -14.17
CA LEU A 87 3.16 4.75 -13.43
C LEU A 87 3.15 6.28 -13.33
N ALA A 88 4.32 6.91 -13.17
CA ALA A 88 4.44 8.36 -13.01
C ALA A 88 4.35 9.13 -14.33
N ASP A 89 4.93 8.59 -15.40
CA ASP A 89 5.03 9.28 -16.69
C ASP A 89 3.67 9.40 -17.39
N GLY A 90 2.80 8.40 -17.21
CA GLY A 90 1.44 8.44 -17.76
C GLY A 90 0.52 9.47 -17.11
N LYS A 91 1.02 10.29 -16.17
CA LYS A 91 0.27 11.27 -15.37
C LYS A 91 -0.95 10.72 -14.62
N LEU A 92 -1.19 9.41 -14.69
CA LEU A 92 -2.27 8.72 -13.98
C LEU A 92 -1.96 8.64 -12.50
N TYR A 93 -0.69 8.51 -12.15
CA TYR A 93 -0.25 8.43 -10.77
C TYR A 93 0.81 9.48 -10.47
N ARG A 94 0.72 10.06 -9.29
CA ARG A 94 1.84 10.77 -8.66
C ARG A 94 2.50 9.83 -7.66
N HIS A 95 3.83 9.80 -7.65
CA HIS A 95 4.55 9.17 -6.57
C HIS A 95 4.15 9.85 -5.26
N CYS A 96 3.71 9.08 -4.27
CA CYS A 96 3.33 9.60 -2.97
C CYS A 96 4.60 9.99 -2.20
N ARG A 97 5.09 11.20 -2.46
CA ARG A 97 6.02 11.88 -1.55
C ARG A 97 5.15 12.64 -0.57
N ASP A 98 4.90 12.04 0.58
CA ASP A 98 4.34 12.81 1.67
C ASP A 98 5.47 13.69 2.22
N GLU A 99 5.52 14.94 1.75
CA GLU A 99 6.53 15.92 2.15
C GLU A 99 6.48 16.17 3.67
N LYS A 100 5.28 16.11 4.28
CA LYS A 100 5.12 16.25 5.72
C LYS A 100 5.72 15.07 6.46
N LEU A 101 5.46 13.84 6.01
CA LEU A 101 6.11 12.65 6.59
C LEU A 101 7.61 12.62 6.30
N THR A 102 8.04 13.12 5.13
CA THR A 102 9.45 13.24 4.78
C THR A 102 10.15 14.22 5.73
N ALA A 103 9.52 15.35 6.05
CA ALA A 103 10.04 16.33 6.99
C ALA A 103 10.09 15.78 8.44
N VAL A 104 9.07 15.06 8.88
CA VAL A 104 8.98 14.54 10.26
C VAL A 104 9.88 13.32 10.47
N TYR A 105 9.96 12.42 9.49
CA TYR A 105 10.64 11.12 9.65
C TYR A 105 11.92 10.96 8.82
N GLY A 106 12.31 11.98 8.05
CA GLY A 106 13.47 11.96 7.15
C GLY A 106 13.37 10.89 6.05
N ALA A 107 12.17 10.33 5.82
CA ALA A 107 11.97 9.16 4.99
C ALA A 107 11.23 9.51 3.71
N ARG A 108 11.76 9.06 2.56
CA ARG A 108 11.12 9.23 1.25
C ARG A 108 9.91 8.31 1.03
N GLU A 109 9.76 7.29 1.86
CA GLU A 109 8.74 6.25 1.71
C GLU A 109 7.75 6.29 2.89
N PRO A 110 6.45 6.11 2.64
CA PRO A 110 5.44 6.15 3.70
C PRO A 110 5.66 5.02 4.71
N PRO A 111 5.49 5.28 6.02
CA PRO A 111 5.60 4.25 7.02
C PRO A 111 4.49 3.21 6.83
N LEU A 112 4.81 1.96 7.13
CA LEU A 112 3.79 0.94 7.30
C LEU A 112 3.23 1.05 8.71
N CYS A 113 1.91 1.20 8.77
CA CYS A 113 1.21 1.45 10.00
C CYS A 113 0.17 0.37 10.26
N ILE A 114 -0.08 0.11 11.54
CA ILE A 114 -1.33 -0.51 12.01
C ILE A 114 -1.93 0.44 13.03
N GLY A 115 -3.02 1.08 12.63
CA GLY A 115 -3.63 2.19 13.34
C GLY A 115 -2.65 3.36 13.40
N LYS A 116 -2.50 3.97 14.57
CA LYS A 116 -1.52 5.06 14.77
C LYS A 116 -0.07 4.59 14.95
N ARG A 117 0.21 3.28 14.93
CA ARG A 117 1.55 2.76 15.20
C ARG A 117 2.32 2.50 13.92
N VAL A 118 3.49 3.11 13.80
CA VAL A 118 4.48 2.78 12.76
C VAL A 118 5.13 1.44 13.13
N ILE A 119 4.87 0.43 12.31
CA ILE A 119 5.41 -0.93 12.50
C ILE A 119 6.76 -1.08 11.83
N GLY A 120 6.98 -0.36 10.73
CA GLY A 120 8.25 -0.38 10.04
C GLY A 120 8.25 0.53 8.81
N ARG A 121 9.39 0.52 8.15
CA ARG A 121 9.58 1.08 6.81
C ARG A 121 9.82 -0.11 5.92
N ALA A 122 8.89 -0.41 5.01
CA ALA A 122 9.21 -1.37 3.96
C ALA A 122 9.48 -0.61 2.67
N SER A 123 10.39 -1.18 1.89
CA SER A 123 10.86 -0.63 0.63
C SER A 123 9.86 -0.91 -0.48
N PHE A 124 8.65 -0.39 -0.34
CA PHE A 124 7.68 -0.30 -1.42
C PHE A 124 7.45 1.18 -1.75
N SER A 125 6.93 1.42 -2.94
CA SER A 125 6.58 2.77 -3.40
C SER A 125 5.08 2.89 -3.51
N PHE A 126 4.49 3.94 -2.93
CA PHE A 126 3.08 4.26 -3.11
C PHE A 126 2.88 5.27 -4.23
N PHE A 127 1.78 5.07 -4.93
CA PHE A 127 1.33 5.84 -6.06
C PHE A 127 -0.10 6.28 -5.76
N LEU A 128 -0.29 7.58 -5.67
CA LEU A 128 -1.60 8.18 -5.54
C LEU A 128 -2.10 8.48 -6.95
N PRO A 129 -3.34 8.11 -7.28
CA PRO A 129 -3.86 8.43 -8.58
C PRO A 129 -4.14 9.95 -8.67
N VAL A 130 -4.03 10.52 -9.87
CA VAL A 130 -4.11 11.96 -10.13
C VAL A 130 -5.56 12.33 -10.46
N GLU A 131 -6.24 12.99 -9.51
CA GLU A 131 -7.68 13.32 -9.52
C GLU A 131 -8.25 13.77 -10.87
N LYS A 132 -7.50 14.60 -11.63
CA LYS A 132 -7.93 15.12 -12.93
C LYS A 132 -8.25 14.02 -13.96
N HIS A 133 -7.54 12.89 -13.92
CA HIS A 133 -7.72 11.79 -14.87
C HIS A 133 -8.82 10.79 -14.47
N HIS A 134 -9.31 10.85 -13.22
CA HIS A 134 -10.36 9.95 -12.74
C HIS A 134 -11.72 10.26 -13.37
N LEU A 135 -12.07 11.55 -13.48
CA LEU A 135 -13.37 11.98 -13.98
C LEU A 135 -13.53 11.67 -15.47
N ALA A 136 -12.44 11.76 -16.24
CA ALA A 136 -12.45 11.51 -17.68
C ALA A 136 -12.67 10.03 -18.04
N ARG A 137 -12.38 9.09 -17.13
CA ARG A 137 -12.43 7.64 -17.38
C ARG A 137 -13.56 6.92 -16.65
N GLY A 138 -14.48 7.65 -15.99
CA GLY A 138 -15.66 7.06 -15.37
C GLY A 138 -15.38 6.14 -14.16
N GLY A 139 -14.18 6.20 -13.57
CA GLY A 139 -13.79 5.31 -12.48
C GLY A 139 -12.69 5.87 -11.58
N LEU A 140 -12.74 5.49 -10.29
CA LEU A 140 -11.69 5.83 -9.35
C LEU A 140 -10.55 4.81 -9.44
N LEU A 141 -9.42 5.20 -10.03
CA LEU A 141 -8.19 4.42 -9.91
C LEU A 141 -7.85 4.21 -8.42
N PRO A 142 -7.43 3.00 -8.01
CA PRO A 142 -7.06 2.72 -6.63
C PRO A 142 -5.73 3.38 -6.29
N MET A 143 -5.43 3.53 -4.99
CA MET A 143 -4.05 3.73 -4.57
C MET A 143 -3.26 2.47 -4.88
N THR A 144 -2.06 2.65 -5.38
CA THR A 144 -1.26 1.53 -5.88
C THR A 144 0.11 1.52 -5.23
N GLY A 145 0.60 0.34 -4.89
CA GLY A 145 1.88 0.06 -4.27
C GLY A 145 2.70 -0.85 -5.15
N CYS A 146 4.01 -0.62 -5.24
CA CYS A 146 4.93 -1.54 -5.91
C CYS A 146 5.92 -2.10 -4.90
N ILE A 147 6.01 -3.42 -4.79
CA ILE A 147 6.94 -4.09 -3.88
C ILE A 147 7.75 -5.17 -4.60
N ASP A 148 8.98 -5.42 -4.14
CA ASP A 148 9.68 -6.65 -4.49
C ASP A 148 9.57 -7.62 -3.31
N TYR A 149 9.20 -8.86 -3.58
CA TYR A 149 9.04 -9.89 -2.56
C TYR A 149 10.37 -10.31 -1.95
N ARG A 150 11.50 -10.09 -2.63
CA ARG A 150 12.81 -10.19 -1.98
C ARG A 150 12.89 -9.25 -0.78
N MET A 151 12.21 -8.10 -0.82
CA MET A 151 12.10 -7.20 0.34
C MET A 151 11.20 -7.79 1.43
N ILE A 152 10.09 -8.45 1.07
CA ILE A 152 9.24 -9.18 2.03
C ILE A 152 10.05 -10.31 2.71
N SER A 153 10.75 -11.10 1.91
CA SER A 153 11.61 -12.19 2.37
C SER A 153 12.69 -11.67 3.33
N GLY A 154 13.41 -10.62 2.95
CA GLY A 154 14.41 -9.99 3.81
C GLY A 154 13.81 -9.39 5.09
N ALA A 155 12.60 -8.82 5.03
CA ALA A 155 11.90 -8.31 6.21
C ALA A 155 11.53 -9.45 7.18
N ARG A 156 11.11 -10.61 6.67
CA ARG A 156 10.84 -11.82 7.47
C ARG A 156 12.11 -12.35 8.12
N GLU A 157 13.18 -12.50 7.37
CA GLU A 157 14.49 -12.93 7.89
C GLU A 157 14.96 -12.01 9.01
N LYS A 158 14.93 -10.70 8.78
CA LYS A 158 15.26 -9.69 9.78
C LYS A 158 14.37 -9.79 11.02
N ALA A 159 13.07 -10.02 10.86
CA ALA A 159 12.14 -10.18 11.98
C ALA A 159 12.45 -11.42 12.83
N VAL A 160 12.90 -12.52 12.22
CA VAL A 160 13.33 -13.74 12.93
C VAL A 160 14.64 -13.51 13.69
N ILE A 161 15.60 -12.83 13.07
CA ILE A 161 16.94 -12.54 13.62
C ILE A 161 16.86 -11.52 14.77
N CYS A 162 16.19 -10.40 14.54
CA CYS A 162 16.09 -9.28 15.49
C CYS A 162 14.95 -9.45 16.49
N GLY A 163 14.07 -10.43 16.29
CA GLY A 163 12.99 -10.71 17.21
C GLY A 163 13.51 -11.07 18.61
N PRO A 164 12.74 -10.78 19.67
CA PRO A 164 13.13 -11.11 21.04
C PRO A 164 13.51 -12.59 21.11
N ARG A 165 14.74 -12.86 21.56
CA ARG A 165 15.24 -14.22 21.72
C ARG A 165 14.36 -14.88 22.78
N PRO A 166 13.52 -15.87 22.43
CA PRO A 166 12.84 -16.62 23.46
C PRO A 166 13.91 -17.19 24.38
N ARG A 167 13.77 -16.99 25.70
CA ARG A 167 14.67 -17.58 26.70
C ARG A 167 14.76 -19.12 26.57
N GLN A 168 13.85 -19.75 25.82
CA GLN A 168 13.85 -21.16 25.45
C GLN A 168 14.41 -21.38 24.04
N ARG A 169 15.70 -21.74 24.00
CA ARG A 169 16.46 -22.23 22.83
C ARG A 169 15.94 -23.61 22.35
N ARG A 170 14.86 -23.69 21.59
CA ARG A 170 14.47 -24.99 20.96
C ARG A 170 14.20 -24.97 19.47
N CYS A 171 13.82 -23.85 18.87
CA CYS A 171 13.74 -23.78 17.39
C CYS A 171 14.96 -23.06 16.82
N SER A 172 15.59 -23.70 15.86
CA SER A 172 16.59 -23.10 15.00
C SER A 172 16.01 -21.92 14.20
N TYR A 173 16.88 -21.03 13.74
CA TYR A 173 16.51 -19.93 12.84
C TYR A 173 15.73 -20.42 11.62
N SER A 174 16.20 -21.52 11.00
CA SER A 174 15.61 -22.09 9.79
C SER A 174 14.21 -22.65 10.03
N GLU A 175 13.94 -23.30 11.16
CA GLU A 175 12.60 -23.77 11.50
C GLU A 175 11.62 -22.61 11.71
N ARG A 176 12.04 -21.54 12.38
CA ARG A 176 11.21 -20.36 12.58
C ARG A 176 10.86 -19.70 11.25
N LEU A 177 11.86 -19.54 10.37
CA LEU A 177 11.66 -18.95 9.05
C LEU A 177 10.73 -19.82 8.19
N LYS A 178 10.96 -21.15 8.14
CA LYS A 178 10.09 -22.10 7.43
C LYS A 178 8.63 -22.07 7.88
N ARG A 179 8.39 -21.76 9.16
CA ARG A 179 7.03 -21.67 9.72
C ARG A 179 6.29 -20.40 9.29
N ILE A 180 6.99 -19.27 9.21
CA ILE A 180 6.36 -17.99 8.87
C ILE A 180 6.32 -17.74 7.37
N THR A 181 7.27 -18.30 6.61
CA THR A 181 7.32 -18.17 5.16
C THR A 181 6.27 -19.10 4.54
N PRO A 182 5.35 -18.58 3.74
CA PRO A 182 4.33 -19.42 3.10
C PRO A 182 4.98 -20.38 2.09
N ARG A 183 4.32 -21.52 1.83
CA ARG A 183 4.74 -22.43 0.76
C ARG A 183 4.54 -21.80 -0.62
N VAL A 184 3.44 -21.07 -0.79
CA VAL A 184 3.11 -20.32 -1.99
C VAL A 184 3.34 -18.84 -1.70
N TRP A 185 4.30 -18.22 -2.37
CA TRP A 185 4.70 -16.84 -2.09
C TRP A 185 3.57 -15.81 -2.30
N THR A 186 2.61 -16.13 -3.17
CA THR A 186 1.47 -15.26 -3.50
C THR A 186 0.41 -15.25 -2.41
N GLU A 187 0.51 -16.16 -1.45
CA GLU A 187 -0.34 -16.24 -0.26
C GLU A 187 0.40 -15.72 0.99
N ASP A 188 1.44 -14.90 0.80
CA ASP A 188 2.23 -14.38 1.89
C ASP A 188 1.39 -13.41 2.76
N PRO A 189 1.23 -13.69 4.06
CA PRO A 189 0.50 -12.81 4.99
C PRO A 189 1.00 -11.36 5.04
N TYR A 190 2.26 -11.12 4.67
CA TYR A 190 2.81 -9.79 4.60
C TYR A 190 2.17 -8.95 3.49
N ILE A 191 1.60 -9.58 2.44
CA ILE A 191 0.81 -8.91 1.41
C ILE A 191 -0.44 -8.27 2.04
N LEU A 192 -1.16 -9.03 2.89
CA LEU A 192 -2.30 -8.49 3.65
C LEU A 192 -1.90 -7.27 4.46
N PHE A 193 -0.78 -7.36 5.19
CA PHE A 193 -0.29 -6.24 6.00
C PHE A 193 -0.02 -4.97 5.17
N ILE A 194 0.57 -5.11 3.98
CA ILE A 194 0.79 -3.98 3.07
C ILE A 194 -0.55 -3.38 2.64
N LEU A 195 -1.51 -4.20 2.23
CA LEU A 195 -2.85 -3.75 1.82
C LEU A 195 -3.57 -3.04 2.97
N LEU A 196 -3.49 -3.56 4.20
CA LEU A 196 -4.03 -2.90 5.40
C LEU A 196 -3.37 -1.55 5.67
N SER A 197 -2.05 -1.49 5.58
CA SER A 197 -1.29 -0.23 5.77
C SER A 197 -1.70 0.83 4.75
N MET A 198 -1.86 0.42 3.49
CA MET A 198 -2.34 1.30 2.43
C MET A 198 -3.77 1.78 2.68
N ALA A 199 -4.67 0.87 3.09
CA ALA A 199 -6.06 1.19 3.34
C ALA A 199 -6.22 2.16 4.52
N GLN A 200 -5.42 1.99 5.58
CA GLN A 200 -5.37 2.94 6.69
C GLN A 200 -4.85 4.31 6.24
N HIS A 201 -3.79 4.34 5.42
CA HIS A 201 -3.29 5.60 4.88
C HIS A 201 -4.35 6.33 4.05
N GLN A 202 -5.10 5.62 3.20
CA GLN A 202 -6.25 6.16 2.47
C GLN A 202 -7.35 6.67 3.40
N TYR A 203 -7.72 5.85 4.39
CA TYR A 203 -8.78 6.14 5.36
C TYR A 203 -8.51 7.44 6.12
N HIS A 204 -7.31 7.61 6.65
CA HIS A 204 -6.93 8.83 7.36
C HIS A 204 -6.72 10.03 6.42
N SER A 205 -6.34 9.78 5.17
CA SER A 205 -6.19 10.84 4.17
C SER A 205 -7.51 11.33 3.57
N LYS A 206 -8.66 10.74 3.97
CA LYS A 206 -9.99 10.96 3.36
C LYS A 206 -10.01 10.72 1.84
N ARG A 207 -9.13 9.87 1.31
CA ARG A 207 -8.92 9.65 -0.14
C ARG A 207 -9.16 8.20 -0.52
N GLY A 208 -10.26 7.90 -1.21
CA GLY A 208 -10.56 6.58 -1.80
C GLY A 208 -10.56 5.42 -0.80
N ARG A 209 -10.90 4.19 -1.25
CA ARG A 209 -10.97 2.99 -0.37
C ARG A 209 -10.23 1.75 -0.90
N ARG A 210 -9.55 1.84 -2.05
CA ARG A 210 -8.96 0.67 -2.72
C ARG A 210 -7.45 0.76 -2.82
N CYS A 211 -6.80 -0.36 -2.52
CA CYS A 211 -5.36 -0.51 -2.46
C CYS A 211 -4.90 -1.67 -3.34
N THR A 212 -3.83 -1.48 -4.11
CA THR A 212 -3.25 -2.52 -4.95
C THR A 212 -1.74 -2.69 -4.77
N ALA A 213 -1.16 -3.89 -4.89
CA ALA A 213 0.29 -4.14 -4.76
C ALA A 213 0.90 -4.99 -5.91
N PHE A 214 2.19 -4.80 -6.27
CA PHE A 214 2.90 -5.51 -7.37
C PHE A 214 4.11 -6.38 -6.94
N ARG A 215 4.46 -7.46 -7.69
CA ARG A 215 5.79 -8.16 -7.70
C ARG A 215 5.90 -9.17 -8.86
N ASP A 216 6.78 -8.95 -9.84
CA ASP A 216 6.42 -9.24 -11.25
C ASP A 216 5.03 -8.59 -11.51
N ILE A 217 4.39 -8.60 -12.68
CA ILE A 217 3.15 -7.78 -12.78
C ILE A 217 1.94 -8.52 -12.18
N TYR A 218 2.07 -9.01 -10.94
CA TYR A 218 0.98 -9.55 -10.12
C TYR A 218 0.33 -8.42 -9.35
N LEU A 219 -0.93 -8.14 -9.62
CA LEU A 219 -1.77 -7.22 -8.89
C LEU A 219 -2.44 -7.94 -7.73
N PHE A 220 -2.18 -7.50 -6.51
CA PHE A 220 -2.97 -7.90 -5.34
C PHE A 220 -3.91 -6.79 -4.96
N ASP A 221 -5.16 -7.12 -4.68
CA ASP A 221 -6.16 -6.14 -4.27
C ASP A 221 -7.12 -6.76 -3.23
N ALA A 222 -7.73 -5.91 -2.41
CA ALA A 222 -8.73 -6.32 -1.45
C ALA A 222 -9.68 -5.15 -1.13
N ASP A 223 -10.96 -5.46 -0.96
CA ASP A 223 -11.94 -4.52 -0.41
C ASP A 223 -11.89 -4.60 1.12
N ILE A 224 -11.20 -3.65 1.75
CA ILE A 224 -11.01 -3.60 3.21
C ILE A 224 -12.09 -2.70 3.84
N PRO A 225 -13.01 -3.23 4.67
CA PRO A 225 -14.09 -2.44 5.24
C PRO A 225 -13.58 -1.41 6.25
N ALA A 226 -14.22 -0.23 6.28
CA ALA A 226 -13.90 0.82 7.24
C ALA A 226 -14.01 0.34 8.70
N ALA A 227 -15.02 -0.50 9.01
CA ALA A 227 -15.17 -1.08 10.34
C ALA A 227 -13.94 -1.90 10.79
N LEU A 228 -13.30 -2.63 9.87
CA LEU A 228 -12.05 -3.34 10.18
C LEU A 228 -10.90 -2.35 10.42
N LEU A 229 -10.85 -1.24 9.68
CA LEU A 229 -9.84 -0.19 9.89
C LEU A 229 -10.02 0.52 11.23
N ASP A 230 -11.27 0.78 11.63
CA ASP A 230 -11.62 1.35 12.94
C ASP A 230 -11.20 0.42 14.08
N GLU A 231 -11.42 -0.89 13.94
CA GLU A 231 -10.95 -1.89 14.91
C GLU A 231 -9.42 -1.94 15.00
N LEU A 232 -8.72 -1.69 13.89
CA LEU A 232 -7.25 -1.66 13.84
C LEU A 232 -6.64 -0.34 14.32
N GLU A 233 -7.45 0.69 14.58
CA GLU A 233 -6.97 1.98 15.12
C GLU A 233 -6.32 1.81 16.49
N ASP A 234 -6.88 0.92 17.32
CA ASP A 234 -6.25 0.41 18.53
C ASP A 234 -5.83 -1.06 18.34
N PRO A 235 -4.57 -1.34 17.99
CA PRO A 235 -4.09 -2.71 17.74
C PRO A 235 -4.10 -3.61 18.99
N ARG A 236 -4.46 -3.08 20.17
CA ARG A 236 -4.71 -3.88 21.37
C ARG A 236 -6.07 -4.57 21.34
N ILE A 237 -6.99 -4.10 20.50
CA ILE A 237 -8.31 -4.68 20.31
C ILE A 237 -8.17 -5.71 19.19
N VAL A 238 -8.45 -6.97 19.53
CA VAL A 238 -8.53 -8.03 18.52
C VAL A 238 -9.88 -7.87 17.81
N PRO A 239 -9.93 -7.90 16.47
CA PRO A 239 -11.18 -7.89 15.74
C PRO A 239 -12.16 -8.93 16.30
N GLN A 240 -13.32 -8.47 16.77
CA GLN A 240 -14.29 -9.32 17.47
C GLN A 240 -14.98 -10.30 16.52
N ARG A 241 -15.13 -9.91 15.26
CA ARG A 241 -15.72 -10.73 14.20
C ARG A 241 -14.71 -10.84 13.06
N PRO A 242 -14.35 -12.06 12.63
CA PRO A 242 -13.53 -12.21 11.44
C PRO A 242 -14.34 -11.69 10.25
N THR A 243 -14.02 -10.47 9.84
CA THR A 243 -14.54 -9.88 8.60
C THR A 243 -13.96 -10.72 7.48
N ARG A 244 -14.81 -11.35 6.65
CA ARG A 244 -14.30 -12.16 5.55
C ARG A 244 -13.60 -11.24 4.56
N LEU A 245 -12.27 -11.30 4.54
CA LEU A 245 -11.44 -10.53 3.62
C LEU A 245 -10.96 -11.46 2.52
N VAL A 246 -11.21 -11.10 1.27
CA VAL A 246 -10.69 -11.84 0.12
C VAL A 246 -9.65 -10.97 -0.55
N ILE A 247 -8.40 -11.46 -0.59
CA ILE A 247 -7.33 -10.86 -1.38
C ILE A 247 -7.36 -11.54 -2.72
N HIS A 248 -7.43 -10.74 -3.76
CA HIS A 248 -7.44 -11.24 -5.11
C HIS A 248 -6.10 -11.01 -5.79
N GLY A 249 -5.68 -11.99 -6.57
CA GLY A 249 -4.46 -11.94 -7.35
C GLY A 249 -4.78 -11.92 -8.83
N THR A 250 -4.17 -10.99 -9.57
CA THR A 250 -4.23 -10.95 -11.04
C THR A 250 -2.83 -10.86 -11.61
N ARG A 251 -2.46 -11.79 -12.48
CA ARG A 251 -1.16 -11.77 -13.15
C ARG A 251 -1.28 -11.12 -14.52
N ILE A 252 -0.56 -10.03 -14.72
CA ILE A 252 -0.41 -9.34 -15.99
C ILE A 252 0.90 -9.83 -16.65
N SER A 253 0.80 -10.30 -17.88
CA SER A 253 1.99 -10.69 -18.65
C SER A 253 2.81 -9.46 -19.04
N ILE A 254 4.14 -9.53 -19.03
CA ILE A 254 4.97 -8.43 -19.58
C ILE A 254 4.83 -8.38 -21.11
N GLU A 255 4.64 -9.53 -21.75
CA GLU A 255 4.43 -9.65 -23.19
C GLU A 255 2.94 -9.68 -23.55
N PRO A 256 2.50 -9.01 -24.63
CA PRO A 256 3.30 -8.13 -25.51
C PRO A 256 3.60 -6.76 -24.88
N ARG A 257 4.80 -6.22 -25.13
CA ARG A 257 5.28 -4.96 -24.52
C ARG A 257 4.49 -3.73 -24.94
N LYS A 258 4.11 -3.66 -26.23
CA LYS A 258 3.35 -2.54 -26.81
C LYS A 258 2.05 -2.23 -26.05
N ASP A 259 1.38 -3.28 -25.56
CA ASP A 259 0.08 -3.15 -24.90
C ASP A 259 0.23 -3.28 -23.37
N LEU A 260 1.46 -3.27 -22.85
CA LEU A 260 1.70 -3.51 -21.43
C LEU A 260 1.04 -2.45 -20.55
N TRP A 261 1.18 -1.18 -20.95
CA TRP A 261 0.59 -0.07 -20.22
C TRP A 261 -0.94 -0.12 -20.25
N ALA A 262 -1.53 -0.33 -21.42
CA ALA A 262 -2.98 -0.46 -21.56
C ALA A 262 -3.52 -1.59 -20.67
N ARG A 263 -2.85 -2.76 -20.65
CA ARG A 263 -3.23 -3.89 -19.80
C ARG A 263 -3.05 -3.60 -18.32
N LEU A 264 -1.99 -2.90 -17.94
CA LEU A 264 -1.75 -2.49 -16.55
C LEU A 264 -2.84 -1.54 -16.06
N VAL A 265 -3.17 -0.52 -16.86
CA VAL A 265 -4.22 0.46 -16.54
C VAL A 265 -5.59 -0.20 -16.49
N ALA A 266 -5.90 -1.06 -17.45
CA ALA A 266 -7.16 -1.80 -17.49
C ALA A 266 -7.30 -2.71 -16.27
N ALA A 267 -6.23 -3.43 -15.89
CA ALA A 267 -6.24 -4.27 -14.69
C ALA A 267 -6.43 -3.47 -13.39
N LEU A 268 -5.86 -2.26 -13.31
CA LEU A 268 -6.07 -1.36 -12.18
C LEU A 268 -7.50 -0.77 -12.14
N SER A 269 -8.18 -0.73 -13.28
CA SER A 269 -9.51 -0.12 -13.44
C SER A 269 -10.66 -1.12 -13.40
N SER A 270 -10.45 -2.36 -13.85
CA SER A 270 -11.50 -3.39 -14.06
C SER A 270 -12.28 -3.70 -12.79
N ARG A 271 -11.66 -3.53 -11.63
CA ARG A 271 -12.28 -3.81 -10.33
C ARG A 271 -13.06 -2.64 -9.73
N GLY A 272 -13.08 -1.53 -10.45
CA GLY A 272 -13.76 -0.28 -10.15
C GLY A 272 -15.27 -0.41 -9.97
N GLY A 273 -15.91 -1.14 -10.90
CA GLY A 273 -17.31 -0.93 -11.28
C GLY A 273 -18.35 -1.63 -10.42
N ASP A 274 -18.08 -2.83 -9.91
CA ASP A 274 -19.17 -3.72 -9.46
C ASP A 274 -19.88 -3.28 -8.17
N ASN A 275 -19.23 -2.43 -7.35
CA ASN A 275 -19.75 -2.02 -6.03
C ASN A 275 -20.23 -0.55 -5.98
N ALA A 276 -20.17 0.21 -7.08
CA ALA A 276 -20.53 1.63 -7.07
C ALA A 276 -22.05 1.89 -7.07
N ALA A 277 -22.88 0.87 -7.36
CA ALA A 277 -24.33 1.02 -7.43
C ALA A 277 -25.03 1.12 -6.05
N ASP A 278 -24.39 0.68 -4.96
CA ASP A 278 -25.03 0.62 -3.62
C ASP A 278 -24.70 1.83 -2.71
N GLY A 279 -23.93 2.79 -3.20
CA GLY A 279 -23.61 4.03 -2.48
C GLY A 279 -24.73 5.07 -2.56
N VAL A 280 -25.95 4.72 -2.15
CA VAL A 280 -27.06 5.68 -2.02
C VAL A 280 -26.62 6.82 -1.10
N GLY A 281 -26.53 8.01 -1.69
CA GLY A 281 -25.97 9.19 -1.07
C GLY A 281 -26.64 9.55 0.25
N ARG A 282 -25.86 9.48 1.34
CA ARG A 282 -25.99 10.47 2.40
C ARG A 282 -25.34 11.77 1.92
N ARG A 283 -26.12 12.57 1.17
CA ARG A 283 -25.95 14.02 1.24
C ARG A 283 -26.45 14.44 2.61
N ASP A 284 -25.60 14.33 3.62
CA ASP A 284 -25.81 15.07 4.85
C ASP A 284 -25.70 16.54 4.47
N GLY A 285 -26.80 17.27 4.62
CA GLY A 285 -26.87 18.70 4.38
C GLY A 285 -25.95 19.41 5.36
N GLU A 286 -24.73 19.71 4.92
CA GLU A 286 -23.98 20.83 5.47
C GLU A 286 -24.62 22.10 4.92
N GLU A 287 -25.52 22.68 5.71
CA GLU A 287 -25.87 24.09 5.60
C GLU A 287 -24.59 24.92 5.55
N PRO A 288 -24.49 25.91 4.65
CA PRO A 288 -23.40 26.87 4.68
C PRO A 288 -23.50 27.64 6.00
N ARG A 289 -22.58 27.39 6.92
CA ARG A 289 -22.39 28.31 8.04
C ARG A 289 -21.78 29.57 7.46
N ASP A 290 -22.60 30.60 7.39
CA ASP A 290 -22.19 31.99 7.19
C ASP A 290 -21.05 32.30 8.18
N VAL A 291 -19.83 32.36 7.64
CA VAL A 291 -18.69 32.91 8.36
C VAL A 291 -18.91 34.41 8.38
N GLU A 292 -19.58 34.87 9.44
CA GLU A 292 -19.62 36.28 9.82
C GLU A 292 -18.18 36.81 9.84
N ARG A 293 -17.95 37.77 8.95
CA ARG A 293 -16.88 38.76 9.01
C ARG A 293 -16.76 39.27 10.45
N ARG A 294 -15.70 38.86 11.14
CA ARG A 294 -15.09 39.73 12.14
C ARG A 294 -14.02 40.56 11.44
N GLN A 295 -14.45 41.76 11.07
CA GLN A 295 -13.57 42.92 11.01
C GLN A 295 -13.03 43.23 12.41
N ASP A 296 -12.04 44.12 12.45
CA ASP A 296 -11.33 44.66 13.62
C ASP A 296 -10.07 43.83 13.96
N VAL A 297 -8.85 44.37 14.00
CA VAL A 297 -8.41 45.68 14.47
C VAL A 297 -7.11 46.08 13.75
N GLU A 298 -7.03 47.34 13.37
CA GLU A 298 -5.82 48.07 12.99
C GLU A 298 -4.68 47.87 14.00
N ARG A 299 -3.51 47.43 13.54
CA ARG A 299 -2.24 47.80 14.19
C ARG A 299 -1.31 48.41 13.15
N GLN A 300 -1.54 49.70 13.00
CA GLN A 300 -0.54 50.69 12.63
C GLN A 300 0.63 50.55 13.61
N GLY A 301 1.82 50.33 13.05
CA GLY A 301 3.07 50.19 13.78
C GLY A 301 4.18 50.68 12.87
N ASP A 302 4.20 51.99 12.66
CA ASP A 302 5.39 52.73 12.26
C ASP A 302 6.48 52.49 13.31
N GLY A 303 7.68 52.20 12.82
CA GLY A 303 8.87 51.98 13.64
C GLY A 303 10.07 51.85 12.73
N ALA A 304 10.55 53.00 12.26
CA ALA A 304 11.89 53.19 11.74
C ALA A 304 12.94 52.86 12.81
N ASP A 305 14.16 52.60 12.35
CA ASP A 305 15.50 52.83 12.95
C ASP A 305 16.44 51.77 12.30
N GLU A 306 17.37 52.16 11.42
CA GLU A 306 18.74 52.61 11.74
C GLU A 306 19.44 51.59 12.65
N GLU A 307 20.63 51.05 12.42
CA GLU A 307 21.86 51.46 11.75
C GLU A 307 22.84 50.26 11.88
N GLY A 308 23.95 50.27 11.13
CA GLY A 308 25.20 49.65 11.59
C GLY A 308 25.52 48.22 11.13
N TRP A 309 26.16 48.10 9.97
CA TRP A 309 27.12 47.00 9.73
C TRP A 309 28.49 47.61 9.52
N GLU A 310 29.23 47.72 10.62
CA GLU A 310 30.68 47.90 10.59
C GLU A 310 31.38 46.56 10.40
N ARG A 311 32.43 46.65 9.58
CA ARG A 311 33.38 45.61 9.19
C ARG A 311 34.10 45.03 10.40
N GLN A 312 34.51 43.76 10.29
CA GLN A 312 35.85 43.37 10.73
C GLN A 312 36.35 42.18 9.89
N GLU A 313 37.39 42.48 9.11
CA GLU A 313 38.37 41.53 8.61
C GLU A 313 39.35 41.22 9.75
N THR A 314 39.66 39.95 9.96
CA THR A 314 40.99 39.42 10.30
C THR A 314 41.02 37.94 9.96
#